data_AF-A0A2E6NVW0-F1
#
_entry.id   AF-A0A2E6NVW0-F1
#
_cell.length_a   1.000
_cell.length_b   1.000
_cell.length_c   1.000
_cell.angle_alpha   90.00
_cell.angle_beta   90.00
_cell.angle_gamma   90.00
#
_symmetry.space_group_name_H-M   'P 1'
#
loop_
_entity.id
_entity.type
_entity.pdbx_description
1 polymer ?
#
loop_
_entity_poly.entity_id
_entity_poly.type
_entity_poly.pdbx_seq_one_letter_code
_entity_poly.pdbx_strand_id
1 'polypeptide(L)' 'MTEFPSKEMFLNLLKSRKIKLSKEDFDQSYLSFINFRKNYKEMLNDDFKDFEPRQRIFDLSDE' A
#
# COMPACT_ATOMS: atom_id res chain seq x y z
N MET A 1 -0.51 -15.03 14.95
CA MET A 1 -1.29 -14.77 13.72
C MET A 1 -1.27 -13.26 13.50
N THR A 2 -0.66 -12.74 12.45
CA THR A 2 -0.78 -11.30 12.13
C THR A 2 -2.15 -11.07 11.54
N GLU A 3 -3.02 -10.40 12.29
CA GLU A 3 -4.39 -10.07 11.90
C GLU A 3 -4.39 -9.27 10.60
N PHE A 4 -5.18 -9.71 9.63
CA PHE A 4 -5.43 -8.89 8.45
C PHE A 4 -6.19 -7.64 8.88
N PRO A 5 -5.78 -6.45 8.41
CA PRO A 5 -6.41 -5.22 8.84
C PRO A 5 -7.89 -5.21 8.50
N SER A 6 -8.73 -4.87 9.48
CA SER A 6 -10.18 -4.87 9.33
C SER A 6 -10.66 -3.81 8.32
N LYS A 7 -11.88 -4.00 7.78
CA LYS A 7 -12.54 -2.99 6.95
C LYS A 7 -12.63 -1.64 7.65
N GLU A 8 -12.82 -1.63 8.97
CA GLU A 8 -12.88 -0.41 9.78
C GLU A 8 -11.54 0.32 9.81
N MET A 9 -10.44 -0.41 9.97
CA MET A 9 -9.10 0.17 9.91
C MET A 9 -8.82 0.79 8.54
N PHE A 10 -9.20 0.09 7.46
CA PHE A 10 -9.06 0.60 6.10
C PHE A 10 -9.91 1.86 5.87
N LEU A 11 -11.15 1.87 6.36
CA LEU A 11 -12.03 3.04 6.30
C LEU A 11 -11.43 4.26 7.03
N ASN A 12 -10.85 4.05 8.22
CA ASN A 12 -10.21 5.12 8.98
C ASN A 12 -8.98 5.68 8.24
N LEU A 13 -8.24 4.83 7.53
CA LEU A 13 -7.09 5.24 6.71
C LEU A 13 -7.50 6.07 5.48
N LEU A 14 -8.64 5.75 4.86
CA LEU A 14 -9.21 6.58 3.79
C LEU A 14 -9.68 7.93 4.32
N LYS A 15 -10.36 7.94 5.47
CA LYS A 15 -10.82 9.18 6.14
C LYS A 15 -9.67 10.12 6.50
N SER A 16 -8.56 9.60 7.04
CA SER A 16 -7.40 10.42 7.39
C SER A 16 -6.75 11.08 6.18
N ARG A 17 -6.87 10.47 5.00
CA ARG A 17 -6.41 11.00 3.71
C ARG A 17 -7.45 11.83 2.98
N LYS A 18 -8.61 12.09 3.61
CA LYS A 18 -9.75 12.81 3.02
C LYS A 18 -10.29 12.16 1.73
N ILE A 19 -10.12 10.84 1.58
CA ILE A 19 -10.63 10.09 0.44
C ILE A 19 -12.05 9.63 0.77
N LYS A 20 -13.00 9.92 -0.13
CA LYS A 20 -14.38 9.43 -0.08
C LYS A 20 -14.59 8.49 -1.26
N LEU A 21 -15.17 7.32 -1.00
CA LEU A 21 -15.47 6.31 -2.00
C LEU A 21 -16.96 5.96 -1.96
N SER A 22 -17.50 5.52 -3.09
CA SER A 22 -18.77 4.80 -3.10
C SER A 22 -18.62 3.47 -2.35
N LYS A 23 -19.73 2.81 -2.02
CA LYS A 23 -19.69 1.50 -1.36
C LYS A 23 -18.98 0.46 -2.23
N GLU A 24 -19.27 0.46 -3.53
CA GLU A 24 -18.67 -0.49 -4.49
C GLU A 24 -17.17 -0.26 -4.64
N ASP A 25 -16.73 1.00 -4.78
CA ASP A 25 -15.32 1.34 -4.85
C ASP A 25 -14.59 1.01 -3.54
N PHE A 26 -15.24 1.21 -2.40
CA PHE A 26 -14.68 0.86 -1.10
C PHE A 26 -14.43 -0.65 -0.99
N ASP A 27 -15.42 -1.47 -1.34
CA ASP A 27 -15.30 -2.93 -1.25
C ASP A 27 -14.23 -3.47 -2.20
N GLN A 28 -14.15 -2.96 -3.43
CA GLN A 28 -13.07 -3.32 -4.37
C GLN A 28 -11.70 -2.87 -3.87
N SER A 29 -11.59 -1.62 -3.41
CA SER A 29 -10.33 -1.08 -2.89
C SER A 29 -9.85 -1.85 -1.66
N TYR A 30 -10.77 -2.30 -0.80
CA TYR A 30 -10.43 -3.12 0.36
C TYR A 30 -9.84 -4.48 -0.06
N LEU A 31 -10.41 -5.14 -1.08
CA LEU A 31 -9.86 -6.39 -1.61
C LEU A 31 -8.43 -6.18 -2.15
N SER A 32 -8.21 -5.13 -2.93
CA SER A 32 -6.88 -4.78 -3.43
C SER A 32 -5.90 -4.48 -2.29
N PHE A 33 -6.34 -3.78 -1.24
CA PHE A 33 -5.54 -3.47 -0.07
C PHE A 33 -5.08 -4.74 0.67
N ILE A 34 -5.98 -5.70 0.89
CA ILE A 34 -5.65 -6.98 1.55
C ILE A 34 -4.67 -7.79 0.70
N ASN A 35 -4.93 -7.91 -0.61
CA ASN A 35 -4.05 -8.63 -1.53
C ASN A 35 -2.65 -8.01 -1.58
N PHE A 36 -2.56 -6.68 -1.65
CA PHE A 36 -1.28 -5.99 -1.59
C PHE A 36 -0.52 -6.30 -0.31
N ARG A 37 -1.17 -6.23 0.86
CA ARG A 37 -0.49 -6.53 2.13
C ARG A 37 -0.04 -7.97 2.24
N LYS A 38 -0.79 -8.91 1.68
CA LYS A 38 -0.39 -10.32 1.60
C LYS A 38 0.87 -10.47 0.75
N ASN A 39 0.83 -9.98 -0.49
CA ASN A 39 1.95 -10.08 -1.43
C ASN A 39 3.19 -9.36 -0.90
N TYR A 40 3.02 -8.18 -0.30
CA TYR A 40 4.11 -7.43 0.31
C TYR A 40 4.75 -8.18 1.48
N LYS A 41 3.94 -8.85 2.32
CA LYS A 41 4.46 -9.68 3.41
C LYS A 41 5.25 -10.88 2.88
N GLU A 42 4.78 -11.52 1.81
CA GLU A 42 5.50 -12.61 1.15
C GLU A 42 6.84 -12.10 0.60
N MET A 43 6.81 -11.00 -0.14
CA MET A 43 7.99 -10.31 -0.67
C MET A 43 9.02 -9.98 0.42
N LEU A 44 8.61 -9.54 1.61
CA LEU A 44 9.55 -9.23 2.71
C LEU A 44 10.39 -10.43 3.20
N ASN A 45 10.02 -11.66 2.86
CA ASN A 45 10.83 -12.84 3.19
C ASN A 45 11.88 -13.18 2.12
N ASP A 46 11.85 -12.50 0.98
CA ASP A 46 12.84 -12.71 -0.10
C ASP A 46 14.19 -12.07 0.28
N ASP A 47 15.29 -12.61 -0.27
CA ASP A 47 16.64 -12.05 -0.08
C ASP A 47 16.87 -10.89 -1.05
N PHE A 48 17.04 -9.68 -0.51
CA PHE A 48 17.31 -8.45 -1.27
C PHE A 48 18.75 -7.96 -1.15
N LYS A 49 19.71 -8.78 -0.69
CA LYS A 49 21.11 -8.35 -0.55
C LYS A 49 21.71 -7.78 -1.83
N ASP A 50 21.32 -8.33 -2.99
CA ASP A 50 21.80 -7.91 -4.31
C ASP A 50 20.83 -6.94 -5.02
N PHE A 51 19.81 -6.44 -4.31
CA PHE A 51 18.85 -5.49 -4.88
C PHE A 51 19.44 -4.07 -4.85
N GLU A 52 19.76 -3.53 -6.01
CA GLU A 52 20.06 -2.11 -6.14
C GLU A 52 18.77 -1.29 -6.36
N PRO A 53 18.35 -0.45 -5.39
CA PRO A 53 17.19 0.40 -5.57
C PRO A 53 17.46 1.40 -6.68
N ARG A 54 16.65 1.36 -7.74
CA ARG A 54 16.69 2.36 -8.82
C ARG A 54 16.11 3.68 -8.33
N GLN A 55 16.86 4.44 -7.54
CA GLN A 55 16.51 5.82 -7.22
C GLN A 55 16.73 6.68 -8.46
N ARG A 56 15.65 7.27 -9.01
CA ARG A 56 15.80 8.39 -9.93
C ARG A 56 16.09 9.63 -9.10
N ILE A 57 17.28 10.20 -9.27
CA ILE A 57 17.59 11.53 -8.78
C ILE A 57 16.92 12.49 -9.78
N PHE A 58 15.93 13.24 -9.31
CA PHE A 58 15.40 14.36 -10.08
C PHE A 58 16.31 15.54 -9.78
N ASP A 59 17.11 15.93 -10.76
CA ASP A 59 17.91 17.16 -10.67
C ASP A 59 16.93 18.34 -10.80
N LEU A 60 16.69 19.04 -9.69
CA LEU A 60 15.80 20.20 -9.62
C LEU A 60 16.57 21.51 -9.87
N SER A 61 17.77 21.44 -10.44
CA SER A 61 18.67 22.60 -10.61
C SER A 61 18.35 23.51 -11.80
N ASP A 62 17.28 23.22 -12.56
CA ASP A 62 16.85 24.02 -13.72
C ASP A 62 15.65 24.96 -13.43
N GLU A 63 15.40 25.37 -12.18
CA GLU A 63 14.45 26.46 -11.83
C GLU A 63 15.15 27.77 -11.43
#